data_AF-A0A929J5Q0-F1
#
_entry.id   AF-A0A929J5Q0-F1
#
_cell.length_a   1.000
_cell.length_b   1.000
_cell.length_c   1.000
_cell.angle_alpha   90.00
_cell.angle_beta   90.00
_cell.angle_gamma   90.00
#
_symmetry.space_group_name_H-M   'P 1'
#
loop_
_entity.id
_entity.type
_entity.pdbx_description
1 polymer ?
#
loop_
_entity_poly.entity_id
_entity_poly.type
_entity_poly.pdbx_seq_one_letter_code
_entity_poly.pdbx_strand_id
1 'polypeptide(L)'
;MLHITGRREDGYHELQTVFQFIDYADHLKFEVRGDDQIIRHSENFDVPESEDIIIRAAVLLRENFRQKYILSDTVNAASNAVKQFGADIYLNKVIPMGAGLGGGSSDAATTLIALNKLWNTRFTID
;
A
#
# COMPACT_ATOMS: atom_id res chain seq x y z
N MET A 1 -23.43 10.68 -4.56
CA MET A 1 -24.55 9.70 -4.55
C MET A 1 -24.00 8.40 -5.12
N LEU A 2 -24.26 7.27 -4.46
CA LEU A 2 -23.79 5.94 -4.88
C LEU A 2 -24.95 5.20 -5.55
N HIS A 3 -24.74 4.73 -6.79
CA HIS A 3 -25.71 3.94 -7.54
C HIS A 3 -25.15 2.57 -7.88
N ILE A 4 -25.96 1.53 -7.72
CA ILE A 4 -25.69 0.18 -8.22
C ILE A 4 -26.32 0.09 -9.61
N THR A 5 -25.52 -0.16 -10.64
CA THR A 5 -25.97 -0.19 -12.04
C THR A 5 -26.16 -1.60 -12.57
N GLY A 6 -25.60 -2.61 -11.90
CA GLY A 6 -25.69 -4.01 -12.30
C GLY A 6 -24.96 -4.94 -11.34
N ARG A 7 -25.07 -6.24 -11.59
CA ARG A 7 -24.31 -7.29 -10.91
C ARG A 7 -23.46 -8.03 -11.93
N ARG A 8 -22.18 -8.19 -11.62
CA ARG A 8 -21.19 -8.89 -12.43
C ARG A 8 -21.25 -10.39 -12.21
N GLU A 9 -20.69 -11.14 -13.16
CA GLU A 9 -20.61 -12.62 -13.10
C GLU A 9 -19.76 -13.13 -11.93
N ASP A 10 -18.77 -12.35 -11.49
CA ASP A 10 -17.89 -12.65 -10.33
C ASP A 10 -18.55 -12.34 -8.97
N GLY A 11 -19.83 -11.94 -8.96
CA GLY A 11 -20.59 -11.65 -7.76
C GLY A 11 -20.45 -10.23 -7.22
N TYR A 12 -19.58 -9.39 -7.79
CA TYR A 12 -19.48 -7.96 -7.45
C TYR A 12 -20.58 -7.12 -8.12
N HIS A 13 -20.73 -5.87 -7.70
CA HIS A 13 -21.67 -4.91 -8.27
C HIS A 13 -20.95 -3.90 -9.16
N GLU A 14 -21.58 -3.52 -10.26
CA GLU A 14 -21.21 -2.32 -11.01
C GLU A 14 -21.74 -1.10 -10.28
N LEU A 15 -20.89 -0.09 -10.13
CA LEU A 15 -21.18 1.11 -9.35
C LEU A 15 -20.94 2.36 -10.18
N GLN A 16 -21.82 3.35 -9.99
CA GLN A 16 -21.59 4.73 -10.40
C GLN A 16 -21.60 5.60 -9.15
N THR A 17 -20.51 6.33 -8.91
CA THR A 17 -20.37 7.17 -7.72
C THR A 17 -19.49 8.38 -8.01
N VAL A 18 -19.45 9.31 -7.06
CA VAL A 18 -18.52 10.44 -7.02
C VAL A 18 -17.71 10.30 -5.75
N PHE A 19 -16.38 10.39 -5.86
CA PHE A 19 -15.47 10.45 -4.73
C PHE A 19 -15.15 11.91 -4.39
N GLN A 20 -15.06 12.21 -3.10
CA GLN A 20 -14.72 13.53 -2.59
C GLN A 20 -13.74 13.34 -1.43
N PHE A 21 -12.59 14.00 -1.50
CA PHE A 21 -11.68 14.08 -0.36
C PHE A 21 -12.26 15.02 0.70
N ILE A 22 -12.04 14.66 1.95
CA ILE A 22 -12.40 15.45 3.14
C ILE A 22 -11.15 15.65 3.99
N ASP A 23 -11.14 16.72 4.77
CA ASP A 23 -10.04 17.03 5.71
C ASP A 23 -10.19 16.24 7.02
N TYR A 24 -10.19 14.91 6.88
CA TYR A 24 -10.26 13.94 7.98
C TYR A 24 -9.52 12.68 7.56
N ALA A 25 -8.42 12.37 8.24
CA ALA A 25 -7.44 11.38 7.78
C ALA A 25 -6.79 10.62 8.94
N ASP A 26 -6.29 9.43 8.62
CA ASP A 26 -5.30 8.74 9.44
C ASP A 26 -3.91 9.36 9.22
N HIS A 27 -2.97 9.09 10.12
CA HIS A 27 -1.58 9.54 9.96
C HIS A 27 -0.63 8.35 9.85
N LEU A 28 0.14 8.33 8.77
CA LEU A 28 1.18 7.34 8.52
C LEU A 28 2.57 7.98 8.58
N LYS A 29 3.50 7.31 9.27
CA LYS A 29 4.93 7.62 9.24
C LYS A 29 5.68 6.39 8.75
N PHE A 30 6.70 6.61 7.93
CA PHE A 30 7.52 5.55 7.33
C PHE A 30 8.98 5.74 7.69
N GLU A 31 9.65 4.68 8.09
CA GLU A 31 11.09 4.62 8.28
C GLU A 31 11.67 3.47 7.47
N VAL A 32 12.67 3.73 6.62
CA VAL A 32 13.30 2.69 5.80
C VAL A 32 14.23 1.86 6.67
N ARG A 33 14.15 0.53 6.51
CA ARG A 33 14.99 -0.42 7.23
C ARG A 33 16.12 -0.93 6.34
N GLY A 34 17.20 -1.40 6.97
CA GLY A 34 18.33 -2.04 6.31
C GLY A 34 18.16 -3.54 6.06
N ASP A 35 17.03 -4.11 6.48
CA ASP A 35 16.60 -5.49 6.21
C ASP A 35 15.39 -5.51 5.28
N ASP A 36 14.82 -6.68 5.01
CA ASP A 36 13.64 -6.84 4.15
C ASP A 36 12.31 -6.93 4.91
N GLN A 37 12.34 -6.59 6.20
CA GLN A 37 11.17 -6.71 7.08
C GLN A 37 10.24 -5.52 6.88
N ILE A 38 8.94 -5.81 6.78
CA ILE A 38 7.89 -4.80 6.73
C ILE A 38 7.08 -4.96 8.00
N ILE A 39 7.19 -3.99 8.92
CA ILE A 39 6.59 -4.07 10.24
C ILE A 39 5.65 -2.90 10.40
N ARG A 40 4.40 -3.18 10.80
CA ARG A 40 3.41 -2.14 11.08
C ARG A 40 3.29 -1.95 12.59
N HIS A 41 3.46 -0.70 13.04
CA HIS A 41 3.30 -0.26 14.42
C HIS A 41 1.99 0.52 14.55
N SER A 42 1.17 0.17 15.54
CA SER A 42 -0.03 0.94 15.91
C SER A 42 -0.42 0.68 17.35
N GLU A 43 -1.09 1.63 17.99
CA GLU A 43 -1.66 1.43 19.32
C GLU A 43 -3.12 0.94 19.30
N ASN A 44 -3.92 1.36 18.31
CA ASN A 44 -5.38 1.13 18.28
C ASN A 44 -5.87 0.52 16.95
N PHE A 45 -5.10 -0.39 16.36
CA PHE A 45 -5.47 -1.10 15.13
C PHE A 45 -5.19 -2.60 15.28
N ASP A 46 -6.25 -3.34 15.57
CA ASP A 46 -6.21 -4.78 15.89
C ASP A 46 -6.38 -5.70 14.67
N VAL A 47 -6.14 -5.18 13.45
CA VAL A 47 -6.15 -6.03 12.25
C VAL A 47 -4.87 -6.87 12.24
N PRO A 48 -4.97 -8.22 12.14
CA PRO A 48 -3.80 -9.06 12.01
C PRO A 48 -2.99 -8.72 10.75
N GLU A 49 -1.67 -8.88 10.80
CA GLU A 49 -0.79 -8.53 9.68
C GLU A 49 -1.16 -9.24 8.37
N SER A 50 -1.67 -10.48 8.44
CA SER A 50 -2.13 -11.26 7.29
C SER A 50 -3.33 -10.66 6.56
N GLU A 51 -4.10 -9.82 7.25
CA GLU A 51 -5.30 -9.15 6.73
C GLU A 51 -5.06 -7.64 6.50
N ASP A 52 -3.90 -7.12 6.92
CA ASP A 52 -3.57 -5.72 6.81
C ASP A 52 -3.20 -5.34 5.36
N ILE A 53 -4.08 -4.54 4.75
CA ILE A 53 -3.90 -4.08 3.38
C ILE A 53 -2.77 -3.05 3.23
N ILE A 54 -2.31 -2.42 4.31
CA ILE A 54 -1.11 -1.56 4.34
C ILE A 54 0.13 -2.43 4.11
N ILE A 55 0.27 -3.51 4.89
CA ILE A 55 1.37 -4.47 4.75
C ILE A 55 1.30 -5.13 3.37
N ARG A 56 0.10 -5.56 2.94
CA ARG A 56 -0.08 -6.15 1.60
C ARG A 56 0.35 -5.20 0.48
N ALA A 57 0.05 -3.91 0.58
CA ALA A 57 0.48 -2.91 -0.39
C ALA A 57 2.01 -2.80 -0.48
N ALA A 58 2.68 -2.69 0.68
CA ALA A 58 4.13 -2.63 0.75
C ALA A 58 4.79 -3.90 0.16
N VAL A 59 4.28 -5.08 0.51
CA VAL A 59 4.75 -6.36 -0.03
C VAL A 59 4.56 -6.43 -1.55
N LEU A 60 3.37 -6.09 -2.06
CA LEU A 60 3.11 -6.12 -3.50
C LEU A 60 4.02 -5.16 -4.27
N LEU A 61 4.29 -3.97 -3.75
CA LEU A 61 5.23 -3.03 -4.38
C LEU A 61 6.64 -3.64 -4.48
N ARG A 62 7.13 -4.25 -3.39
CA ARG A 62 8.43 -4.93 -3.35
C ARG A 62 8.51 -6.05 -4.37
N GLU A 63 7.51 -6.94 -4.39
CA GLU A 63 7.52 -8.10 -5.30
C GLU A 63 7.40 -7.68 -6.76
N ASN A 64 6.56 -6.69 -7.09
CA ASN A 64 6.44 -6.16 -8.46
C ASN A 64 7.75 -5.52 -8.92
N PHE A 65 8.44 -4.79 -8.04
CA PHE A 65 9.76 -4.25 -8.35
C PHE A 65 10.77 -5.38 -8.62
N ARG A 66 10.85 -6.37 -7.73
CA ARG A 66 11.76 -7.52 -7.90
C ARG A 66 11.52 -8.23 -9.23
N GLN A 67 10.27 -8.51 -9.56
CA GLN A 67 9.90 -9.14 -10.82
C GLN A 67 10.35 -8.30 -12.02
N LYS A 68 10.11 -6.98 -12.02
CA LYS A 68 10.56 -6.07 -13.08
C LYS A 68 12.08 -6.03 -13.22
N TYR A 69 12.82 -6.08 -12.11
CA TYR A 69 14.28 -6.05 -12.11
C TYR A 69 14.90 -7.34 -12.62
N ILE A 70 14.35 -8.50 -12.24
CA ILE A 70 14.77 -9.82 -12.73
C ILE A 70 14.59 -9.92 -14.26
N LEU A 71 13.55 -9.29 -14.81
CA LEU A 71 13.24 -9.30 -16.24
C LEU A 71 14.04 -8.28 -17.06
N SER A 72 14.85 -7.42 -16.43
CA SER A 72 15.67 -6.45 -17.16
C SER A 72 17.07 -7.00 -17.45
N ASP A 73 17.44 -7.12 -18.73
CA ASP A 73 18.76 -7.59 -19.22
C ASP A 73 19.94 -6.68 -18.81
N THR A 74 19.71 -5.67 -17.97
CA THR A 74 20.66 -4.59 -17.63
C THR A 74 21.35 -4.80 -16.29
N VAL A 75 21.14 -5.93 -15.59
CA VAL A 75 21.83 -6.17 -14.33
C VAL A 75 23.25 -6.67 -14.60
N ASN A 76 24.18 -5.71 -14.73
CA ASN A 76 25.60 -5.97 -14.49
C ASN A 76 25.73 -6.64 -13.12
N ALA A 77 26.24 -7.88 -13.09
CA ALA A 77 26.53 -8.71 -11.92
C ALA A 77 27.54 -8.10 -10.92
N ALA A 78 27.86 -6.81 -11.03
CA ALA A 78 28.86 -6.11 -10.25
C ALA A 78 28.30 -5.44 -8.97
N SER A 79 26.97 -5.37 -8.79
CA SER A 79 26.35 -4.95 -7.53
C SER A 79 25.57 -6.11 -6.90
N ASN A 80 26.27 -7.10 -6.35
CA ASN A 80 25.69 -8.22 -5.59
C ASN A 80 24.97 -7.81 -4.29
N ALA A 81 24.75 -6.51 -4.06
CA ALA A 81 23.90 -6.04 -2.98
C ALA A 81 22.44 -6.18 -3.40
N VAL A 82 21.77 -7.21 -2.88
CA VAL A 82 20.30 -7.30 -2.93
C VAL A 82 19.75 -6.04 -2.28
N LYS A 83 19.10 -5.19 -3.07
CA LYS A 83 18.41 -4.00 -2.55
C LYS A 83 17.34 -4.47 -1.56
N GLN A 84 17.45 -3.97 -0.34
CA GLN A 84 16.54 -4.29 0.76
C GLN A 84 15.32 -3.38 0.68
N PHE A 85 14.14 -3.95 0.90
CA PHE A 85 12.85 -3.24 0.85
C PHE A 85 12.11 -3.41 2.17
N GLY A 86 12.81 -3.13 3.27
CA GLY A 86 12.20 -3.08 4.60
C GLY A 86 11.70 -1.69 4.96
N ALA A 87 10.67 -1.67 5.79
CA ALA A 87 10.11 -0.44 6.34
C ALA A 87 9.41 -0.71 7.69
N ASP A 88 9.56 0.24 8.61
CA ASP A 88 8.64 0.41 9.73
C ASP A 88 7.54 1.38 9.32
N ILE A 89 6.28 0.98 9.49
CA ILE A 89 5.09 1.74 9.14
C ILE A 89 4.32 2.03 10.41
N TYR A 90 4.33 3.27 10.87
CA TYR A 90 3.60 3.70 12.06
C TYR A 90 2.26 4.28 11.64
N LEU A 91 1.18 3.68 12.15
CA LEU A 91 -0.20 4.09 11.88
C LEU A 91 -0.84 4.66 13.15
N ASN A 92 -1.23 5.93 13.08
CA ASN A 92 -2.20 6.51 13.99
C ASN A 92 -3.58 6.49 13.32
N LYS A 93 -4.41 5.52 13.70
CA LYS A 93 -5.74 5.32 13.15
C LYS A 93 -6.75 6.26 13.82
N VAL A 94 -7.28 7.20 13.04
CA VAL A 94 -8.29 8.18 13.46
C VAL A 94 -9.63 7.87 12.81
N ILE A 95 -9.65 7.44 11.54
CA ILE A 95 -10.87 7.07 10.83
C ILE A 95 -11.38 5.73 11.38
N PRO A 96 -12.63 5.64 11.88
CA PRO A 96 -13.16 4.38 12.41
C PRO A 96 -13.25 3.29 11.35
N MET A 97 -12.99 2.05 11.77
CA MET A 97 -13.11 0.88 10.91
C MET A 97 -14.54 0.71 10.41
N GLY A 98 -14.70 0.45 9.11
CA GLY A 98 -16.01 0.23 8.49
C GLY A 98 -16.89 1.48 8.35
N ALA A 99 -16.39 2.69 8.63
CA ALA A 99 -17.18 3.92 8.57
C ALA A 99 -17.65 4.34 7.15
N GLY A 100 -17.29 3.59 6.11
CA GLY A 100 -17.62 3.93 4.72
C GLY A 100 -16.82 5.10 4.14
N LEU A 101 -15.78 5.57 4.85
CA LEU A 101 -14.93 6.70 4.44
C LEU A 101 -13.69 6.28 3.62
N GLY A 102 -13.49 4.98 3.40
CA GLY A 102 -12.35 4.49 2.62
C GLY A 102 -10.98 4.59 3.31
N GLY A 103 -10.93 4.74 4.64
CA GLY A 103 -9.68 4.93 5.41
C GLY A 103 -8.61 3.90 5.09
N GLY A 104 -8.90 2.59 5.23
CA GLY A 104 -7.90 1.55 4.94
C GLY A 104 -7.40 1.55 3.48
N SER A 105 -8.26 1.88 2.51
CA SER A 105 -7.84 2.02 1.11
C SER A 105 -6.94 3.25 0.92
N SER A 106 -7.22 4.35 1.62
CA SER A 106 -6.37 5.54 1.65
C SER A 106 -5.00 5.24 2.28
N ASP A 107 -4.97 4.47 3.37
CA ASP A 107 -3.74 4.05 4.06
C ASP A 107 -2.86 3.17 3.14
N ALA A 108 -3.49 2.20 2.45
CA ALA A 108 -2.79 1.33 1.50
C ALA A 108 -2.26 2.11 0.29
N ALA A 109 -3.05 3.03 -0.28
CA ALA A 109 -2.62 3.87 -1.39
C ALA A 109 -1.47 4.81 -0.98
N THR A 110 -1.57 5.42 0.20
CA THR A 110 -0.51 6.26 0.78
C THR A 110 0.78 5.47 0.97
N THR A 111 0.67 4.22 1.42
CA THR A 111 1.81 3.31 1.57
C THR A 111 2.51 3.02 0.24
N LEU A 112 1.75 2.75 -0.83
CA LEU A 112 2.32 2.59 -2.18
C LEU A 112 3.08 3.85 -2.61
N ILE A 113 2.48 5.03 -2.47
CA ILE A 113 3.09 6.30 -2.89
C ILE A 113 4.37 6.59 -2.09
N ALA A 114 4.29 6.49 -0.76
CA ALA A 114 5.39 6.80 0.14
C ALA A 114 6.57 5.84 -0.09
N LEU A 115 6.31 4.53 -0.12
CA LEU A 115 7.36 3.53 -0.29
C LEU A 115 7.90 3.51 -1.73
N ASN A 116 7.10 3.82 -2.75
CA ASN A 116 7.60 3.99 -4.12
C ASN A 116 8.68 5.08 -4.17
N LYS A 117 8.47 6.17 -3.43
CA LYS A 117 9.46 7.25 -3.28
C LYS A 117 10.64 6.84 -2.42
N LEU A 118 10.39 6.35 -1.19
CA LEU A 118 11.43 6.05 -0.20
C LEU A 118 12.35 4.91 -0.64
N TRP A 119 11.78 3.86 -1.25
CA TRP A 119 12.55 2.78 -1.83
C TRP A 119 13.01 3.09 -3.26
N ASN A 120 12.66 4.22 -3.86
CA ASN A 120 13.02 4.61 -5.23
C ASN A 120 12.71 3.47 -6.23
N THR A 121 11.46 3.00 -6.23
CA THR A 121 11.02 1.91 -7.12
C THR A 121 10.55 2.39 -8.49
N ARG A 122 10.28 3.71 -8.61
CA ARG A 122 10.00 4.43 -9.86
C ARG A 122 8.82 3.88 -10.66
N PHE A 123 7.82 3.32 -9.97
CA PHE A 123 6.52 3.11 -10.60
C PHE A 123 5.85 4.46 -10.84
N THR A 124 5.11 4.56 -11.95
CA THR A 124 4.24 5.71 -12.23
C THR A 124 3.07 5.71 -11.26
N ILE A 125 2.52 6.90 -11.01
CA ILE A 125 1.33 7.08 -10.14
C ILE A 125 0.06 7.24 -10.98
N ASP A 126 0.22 7.30 -12.31
CA ASP A 126 -0.84 7.49 -13.31
C ASP A 126 -1.26 6.15 -13.95
#